data_AF-A0AB73NXZ1-F1
#
_entry.id   AF-A0AB73NXZ1-F1
#
_cell.length_a   1.000
_cell.length_b   1.000
_cell.length_c   1.000
_cell.angle_alpha   90.00
_cell.angle_beta   90.00
_cell.angle_gamma   90.00
#
_symmetry.space_group_name_H-M   'P 1'
#
loop_
_entity.id
_entity.type
_entity.pdbx_description
1 polymer ?
#
loop_
_entity_poly.entity_id
_entity_poly.type
_entity_poly.pdbx_seq_one_letter_code
_entity_poly.pdbx_strand_id
1 'polypeptide(L)'
;MGRQIEVVIGDTLFRGATSPARDQVEMLQIAAKSGLLPAINPNVTAMGMAASLASVDTMSLNRLKELCFNSGNIVRQSDNIPVGENLFQDEAHNYLVLLGQVLRENIGPFWQLSGEGKSAENNPQHPPA
;
A
#
# COMPACT_ATOMS: atom_id res chain seq x y z
N MET A 1 14.81 -8.60 4.16
CA MET A 1 14.67 -7.11 4.21
C MET A 1 13.61 -6.71 3.20
N GLY A 2 12.72 -5.79 3.57
CA GLY A 2 11.67 -5.29 2.66
C GLY A 2 12.22 -4.38 1.57
N ARG A 3 11.47 -4.20 0.49
CA ARG A 3 11.78 -3.23 -0.58
C ARG A 3 11.57 -1.82 -0.02
N GLN A 4 12.47 -0.90 -0.33
CA GLN A 4 12.29 0.51 0.03
C GLN A 4 11.11 1.11 -0.75
N ILE A 5 10.30 1.92 -0.06
CA ILE A 5 9.14 2.60 -0.62
C ILE A 5 9.24 4.09 -0.33
N GLU A 6 8.79 4.88 -1.30
CA GLU A 6 8.73 6.33 -1.23
C GLU A 6 7.35 6.77 -1.68
N VAL A 7 6.70 7.59 -0.85
CA VAL A 7 5.32 8.04 -1.06
C VAL A 7 5.24 9.54 -0.86
N VAL A 8 4.69 10.25 -1.84
CA VAL A 8 4.56 11.71 -1.83
C VAL A 8 3.11 12.09 -1.57
N ILE A 9 2.87 12.94 -0.58
CA ILE A 9 1.56 13.49 -0.23
C ILE A 9 1.67 15.02 -0.15
N GLY A 10 1.02 15.72 -1.08
CA GLY A 10 1.28 17.14 -1.30
C GLY A 10 2.77 17.34 -1.64
N ASP A 11 3.45 18.18 -0.85
CA ASP A 11 4.90 18.43 -0.99
C ASP A 11 5.75 17.62 0.01
N THR A 12 5.14 16.68 0.75
CA THR A 12 5.84 15.90 1.79
C THR A 12 6.19 14.50 1.28
N LEU A 13 7.47 14.14 1.38
CA LEU A 13 7.98 12.80 1.08
C LEU A 13 8.05 11.94 2.35
N PHE A 14 7.43 10.77 2.29
CA PHE A 14 7.48 9.72 3.29
C PHE A 14 8.29 8.53 2.74
N ARG A 15 9.06 7.90 3.62
CA ARG A 15 9.90 6.75 3.25
C ARG A 15 9.82 5.64 4.28
N GLY A 16 10.10 4.43 3.84
CA GLY A 16 10.33 3.27 4.70
C GLY A 16 10.42 2.02 3.83
N ALA A 17 10.04 0.86 4.35
CA ALA A 17 10.10 -0.39 3.61
C ALA A 17 8.74 -1.09 3.58
N THR A 18 8.57 -2.00 2.62
CA THR A 18 7.48 -2.98 2.67
C THR A 18 7.61 -3.85 3.92
N SER A 19 6.49 -4.16 4.57
CA SER A 19 6.38 -5.02 5.73
C SER A 19 6.75 -6.47 5.41
N PRO A 20 7.01 -7.34 6.40
CA PRO A 20 7.27 -8.77 6.17
C PRO A 20 6.13 -9.48 5.42
N ALA A 21 6.43 -10.58 4.74
CA ALA A 21 5.45 -11.31 3.93
C ALA A 21 4.19 -11.73 4.72
N ARG A 22 4.34 -12.13 5.99
CA ARG A 22 3.22 -12.44 6.89
C ARG A 22 2.25 -11.27 7.01
N ASP A 23 2.80 -10.07 7.23
CA ASP A 23 2.04 -8.84 7.41
C ASP A 23 1.37 -8.42 6.09
N GLN A 24 2.06 -8.60 4.96
CA GLN A 24 1.48 -8.35 3.63
C GLN A 24 0.29 -9.27 3.33
N VAL A 25 0.32 -10.54 3.75
CA VAL A 25 -0.84 -11.45 3.63
C VAL A 25 -2.01 -10.96 4.47
N GLU A 26 -1.76 -10.52 5.70
CA GLU A 26 -2.80 -9.96 6.56
C GLU A 26 -3.39 -8.67 5.98
N MET A 27 -2.55 -7.77 5.47
CA MET A 27 -2.96 -6.57 4.74
C MET A 27 -3.88 -6.92 3.56
N LEU A 28 -3.52 -7.93 2.75
CA LEU A 28 -4.32 -8.36 1.61
C LEU A 28 -5.69 -8.90 2.05
N GLN A 29 -5.74 -9.68 3.13
CA GLN A 29 -6.99 -10.20 3.69
C GLN A 29 -7.90 -9.09 4.20
N ILE A 30 -7.35 -8.11 4.93
CA ILE A 30 -8.11 -6.95 5.40
C ILE A 30 -8.61 -6.14 4.20
N ALA A 31 -7.73 -5.84 3.24
CA ALA A 31 -8.10 -5.07 2.05
C ALA A 31 -9.21 -5.74 1.23
N ALA A 32 -9.17 -7.07 1.09
CA ALA A 32 -10.22 -7.83 0.43
C ALA A 32 -11.54 -7.79 1.20
N LYS A 33 -11.50 -8.05 2.52
CA LYS A 33 -12.70 -8.08 3.37
C LYS A 33 -13.39 -6.72 3.49
N SER A 34 -12.60 -5.64 3.49
CA SER A 34 -13.10 -4.27 3.56
C SER A 34 -13.44 -3.67 2.19
N GLY A 35 -13.36 -4.45 1.10
CA GLY A 35 -13.68 -3.96 -0.25
C GLY A 35 -12.72 -2.90 -0.79
N LEU A 36 -11.50 -2.82 -0.25
CA LEU A 36 -10.51 -1.78 -0.59
C LEU A 36 -9.75 -2.08 -1.88
N LEU A 37 -9.66 -3.35 -2.32
CA LEU A 37 -8.85 -3.72 -3.49
C LEU A 37 -9.13 -2.88 -4.75
N PRO A 38 -10.40 -2.58 -5.11
CA PRO A 38 -10.68 -1.68 -6.22
C PRO A 38 -10.23 -0.25 -5.93
N ALA A 39 -10.41 0.24 -4.69
CA ALA A 39 -10.14 1.62 -4.29
C ALA A 39 -8.66 1.97 -4.18
N ILE A 40 -7.81 0.99 -3.92
CA ILE A 40 -6.35 1.15 -3.88
C ILE A 40 -5.68 0.75 -5.19
N ASN A 41 -6.44 0.45 -6.25
CA ASN A 41 -5.89 0.25 -7.59
C ASN A 41 -5.13 1.51 -8.06
N PRO A 42 -3.99 1.38 -8.77
CA PRO A 42 -3.23 2.51 -9.32
C PRO A 42 -4.05 3.57 -10.07
N ASN A 43 -5.17 3.20 -10.67
CA ASN A 43 -6.00 4.10 -11.48
C ASN A 43 -7.06 4.90 -10.70
N VAL A 44 -7.13 4.75 -9.37
CA VAL A 44 -8.11 5.46 -8.53
C VAL A 44 -7.56 6.80 -8.05
N THR A 45 -8.42 7.82 -8.02
CA THR A 45 -8.09 9.16 -7.52
C THR A 45 -7.79 9.12 -6.02
N ALA A 46 -6.97 10.06 -5.54
CA ALA A 46 -6.68 10.18 -4.10
C ALA A 46 -7.96 10.38 -3.26
N MET A 47 -8.91 11.15 -3.77
CA MET A 47 -10.23 11.33 -3.13
C MET A 47 -11.00 10.01 -3.02
N GLY A 48 -11.06 9.22 -4.09
CA GLY A 48 -11.74 7.92 -4.08
C GLY A 48 -11.12 6.97 -3.07
N MET A 49 -9.78 6.92 -3.02
CA MET A 49 -9.03 6.14 -2.04
C MET A 49 -9.35 6.59 -0.60
N ALA A 50 -9.27 7.89 -0.32
CA ALA A 50 -9.54 8.44 1.01
C ALA A 50 -10.98 8.15 1.46
N ALA A 51 -11.96 8.32 0.56
CA ALA A 51 -13.37 8.04 0.85
C ALA A 51 -13.61 6.56 1.16
N SER A 52 -13.00 5.65 0.40
CA SER A 52 -13.11 4.21 0.68
C SER A 52 -12.44 3.83 1.99
N LEU A 53 -11.25 4.35 2.29
CA LEU A 53 -10.57 4.10 3.57
C LEU A 53 -11.33 4.66 4.77
N ALA A 54 -12.00 5.81 4.61
CA ALA A 54 -12.85 6.38 5.65
C ALA A 54 -14.07 5.50 5.99
N SER A 55 -14.49 4.61 5.07
CA SER A 55 -15.61 3.69 5.27
C SER A 55 -15.23 2.37 5.96
N VAL A 56 -13.93 2.12 6.14
CA VAL A 56 -13.40 0.91 6.77
C VAL A 56 -13.69 0.96 8.26
N ASP A 57 -14.10 -0.17 8.85
CA ASP A 57 -14.33 -0.24 10.28
C ASP A 57 -13.06 0.07 11.09
N THR A 58 -13.23 0.68 12.26
CA THR A 58 -12.12 1.18 13.09
C THR A 58 -11.09 0.10 13.43
N MET A 59 -11.50 -1.15 13.64
CA MET A 59 -10.60 -2.24 14.00
C MET A 59 -9.70 -2.61 12.82
N SER A 60 -10.28 -2.83 11.65
CA SER A 60 -9.53 -3.11 10.41
C SER A 60 -8.62 -1.94 10.04
N LEU A 61 -9.10 -0.70 10.17
CA LEU A 61 -8.32 0.49 9.87
C LEU A 61 -7.11 0.62 10.81
N ASN A 62 -7.31 0.45 12.12
CA ASN A 62 -6.21 0.51 13.09
C ASN A 62 -5.18 -0.59 12.84
N ARG A 63 -5.63 -1.80 12.49
CA ARG A 63 -4.71 -2.88 12.14
C ARG A 63 -3.92 -2.57 10.88
N LEU A 64 -4.54 -1.99 9.85
CA LEU A 64 -3.82 -1.53 8.65
C LEU A 64 -2.77 -0.46 8.98
N LYS A 65 -3.06 0.48 9.88
CA LYS A 65 -2.08 1.50 10.32
C LYS A 65 -0.84 0.85 10.93
N GLU A 66 -1.02 -0.10 11.85
CA GLU A 66 0.08 -0.84 12.47
C GLU A 66 0.93 -1.57 11.41
N LEU A 67 0.25 -2.34 10.55
CA LEU A 67 0.92 -3.14 9.54
C LEU A 67 1.66 -2.26 8.51
N CYS A 68 1.06 -1.15 8.08
CA CYS A 68 1.62 -0.29 7.03
C CYS A 68 2.71 0.62 7.57
N PHE A 69 2.48 1.26 8.72
CA PHE A 69 3.39 2.29 9.24
C PHE A 69 4.42 1.75 10.22
N ASN A 70 4.02 0.90 11.17
CA ASN A 70 4.95 0.42 12.20
C ASN A 70 5.85 -0.70 11.64
N SER A 71 5.28 -1.74 11.03
CA SER A 71 6.09 -2.81 10.43
C SER A 71 6.94 -2.33 9.26
N GLY A 72 6.46 -1.34 8.50
CA GLY A 72 7.20 -0.71 7.40
C GLY A 72 8.20 0.36 7.86
N ASN A 73 8.17 0.77 9.14
CA ASN A 73 8.92 1.90 9.68
C ASN A 73 8.79 3.17 8.82
N ILE A 74 7.55 3.52 8.46
CA ILE A 74 7.30 4.67 7.59
C ILE A 74 7.49 5.96 8.40
N VAL A 75 8.34 6.85 7.88
CA VAL A 75 8.70 8.13 8.48
C VAL A 75 8.60 9.27 7.46
N ARG A 76 8.37 10.49 7.94
CA ARG A 76 8.56 11.70 7.12
C ARG A 76 10.05 11.90 6.87
N GLN A 77 10.45 12.07 5.62
CA GLN A 77 11.86 12.08 5.25
C GLN A 77 12.63 13.29 5.81
N SER A 78 12.00 14.46 5.92
CA SER A 78 12.65 15.71 6.33
C SER A 78 13.23 15.68 7.74
N ASP A 79 12.61 14.93 8.65
CA ASP A 79 12.96 14.91 10.08
C ASP A 79 12.91 13.51 10.72
N ASN A 80 12.64 12.46 9.94
CA ASN A 80 12.55 11.06 10.37
C ASN A 80 11.50 10.80 11.47
N ILE A 81 10.46 11.63 11.56
CA ILE A 81 9.38 11.42 12.51
C ILE A 81 8.46 10.30 12.01
N PRO A 82 8.10 9.31 12.85
CA PRO A 82 7.10 8.28 12.50
C PRO A 82 5.75 8.89 12.13
N VAL A 83 5.08 8.26 11.16
CA VAL A 83 3.78 8.72 10.69
C VAL A 83 2.72 8.64 11.79
N GLY A 84 2.08 9.78 12.11
CA GLY A 84 0.91 9.88 12.96
C GLY A 84 -0.13 10.83 12.36
N GLU A 85 -1.41 10.69 12.75
CA GLU A 85 -2.52 11.51 12.22
C GLU A 85 -2.26 13.02 12.43
N ASN A 86 -1.62 13.38 13.54
CA ASN A 86 -1.29 14.75 13.90
C ASN A 86 -0.31 15.43 12.92
N LEU A 87 0.44 14.68 12.11
CA LEU A 87 1.32 15.26 11.09
C LEU A 87 0.54 15.96 9.97
N PHE A 88 -0.74 15.66 9.82
CA PHE A 88 -1.57 16.14 8.71
C PHE A 88 -2.49 17.31 9.11
N GLN A 89 -2.55 17.67 10.40
CA GLN A 89 -3.30 18.82 10.91
C GLN A 89 -4.72 18.94 10.31
N ASP A 90 -4.99 19.98 9.53
CA ASP A 90 -6.29 20.26 8.92
C ASP A 90 -6.60 19.38 7.69
N GLU A 91 -5.60 18.67 7.16
CA GLU A 91 -5.70 17.78 6.01
C GLU A 91 -5.74 16.30 6.41
N ALA A 92 -6.54 15.94 7.43
CA ALA A 92 -6.61 14.56 7.94
C ALA A 92 -6.90 13.49 6.86
N HIS A 93 -7.53 13.86 5.74
CA HIS A 93 -7.74 12.96 4.59
C HIS A 93 -6.41 12.50 3.95
N ASN A 94 -5.36 13.32 3.98
CA ASN A 94 -4.03 12.99 3.46
C ASN A 94 -3.36 11.86 4.26
N TYR A 95 -3.71 11.68 5.54
CA TYR A 95 -3.30 10.51 6.32
C TYR A 95 -3.87 9.21 5.74
N LEU A 96 -5.16 9.21 5.35
CA LEU A 96 -5.80 8.07 4.71
C LEU A 96 -5.22 7.81 3.32
N VAL A 97 -4.94 8.87 2.54
CA VAL A 97 -4.27 8.72 1.25
C VAL A 97 -2.89 8.07 1.42
N LEU A 98 -2.09 8.52 2.39
CA LEU A 98 -0.80 7.89 2.70
C LEU A 98 -0.97 6.41 3.05
N LEU A 99 -1.91 6.08 3.93
CA LEU A 99 -2.19 4.70 4.31
C LEU A 99 -2.52 3.83 3.10
N GLY A 100 -3.40 4.30 2.21
CA GLY A 100 -3.79 3.57 1.01
C GLY A 100 -2.65 3.38 0.00
N GLN A 101 -1.78 4.39 -0.15
CA GLN A 101 -0.61 4.29 -1.02
C GLN A 101 0.44 3.33 -0.45
N VAL A 102 0.71 3.38 0.86
CA VAL A 102 1.62 2.42 1.52
C VAL A 102 1.06 0.99 1.46
N LEU A 103 -0.24 0.82 1.68
CA LEU A 103 -0.92 -0.47 1.53
C LEU A 103 -0.72 -1.01 0.10
N ARG A 104 -0.95 -0.18 -0.92
CA ARG A 104 -0.72 -0.53 -2.32
C ARG A 104 0.72 -0.97 -2.58
N GLU A 105 1.72 -0.28 -2.04
CA GLU A 105 3.13 -0.66 -2.19
C GLU A 105 3.44 -2.04 -1.57
N ASN A 106 2.75 -2.40 -0.49
CA ASN A 106 2.92 -3.68 0.20
C ASN A 106 2.27 -4.86 -0.52
N ILE A 107 1.06 -4.67 -1.06
CA ILE A 107 0.31 -5.75 -1.72
C ILE A 107 0.31 -5.66 -3.25
N GLY A 108 1.05 -4.71 -3.83
CA GLY A 108 1.13 -4.43 -5.27
C GLY A 108 1.33 -5.64 -6.20
N PRO A 109 2.07 -6.70 -5.81
CA PRO A 109 2.14 -7.92 -6.60
C PRO A 109 0.78 -8.59 -6.87
N PHE A 110 -0.26 -8.35 -6.06
CA PHE A 110 -1.62 -8.86 -6.30
C PHE A 110 -2.16 -8.49 -7.69
N TRP A 111 -1.88 -7.28 -8.19
CA TRP A 111 -2.34 -6.82 -9.50
C TRP A 111 -1.56 -7.44 -10.66
N GLN A 112 -0.45 -8.15 -10.41
CA GLN A 112 0.24 -8.91 -11.44
C GLN A 112 -0.52 -10.19 -11.80
N LEU A 113 -1.41 -10.67 -10.92
CA LEU A 113 -2.26 -11.84 -11.17
C LEU A 113 -3.29 -11.60 -12.28
N SER A 114 -3.71 -10.35 -12.51
CA SER A 114 -4.61 -10.02 -13.63
C SER A 114 -3.89 -10.05 -14.99
N GLY A 115 -2.56 -10.16 -14.98
CA GLY A 115 -1.70 -10.10 -16.15
C GLY A 115 -1.07 -11.44 -16.54
N GLU A 116 -1.75 -12.58 -16.38
CA GLU A 116 -1.33 -13.95 -16.76
C GLU A 116 -0.84 -14.14 -18.24
N GLY A 117 -0.52 -13.07 -18.98
CA GLY A 117 0.00 -13.10 -20.34
C GLY A 117 1.40 -12.47 -20.56
N LYS A 118 2.22 -12.19 -19.54
CA LYS A 118 3.58 -11.62 -19.75
C LYS A 118 4.76 -12.48 -19.29
N SER A 119 4.56 -13.78 -19.08
CA SER A 119 5.65 -14.72 -18.76
C SER A 119 5.61 -16.03 -19.56
N ALA A 120 5.14 -15.98 -20.82
CA ALA A 120 5.16 -17.12 -21.75
C ALA A 120 6.10 -16.92 -22.96
N GLU A 121 7.09 -16.02 -22.88
CA GLU A 121 7.92 -15.67 -24.05
C GLU A 121 9.44 -15.82 -23.86
N ASN A 122 9.90 -16.57 -22.85
CA ASN A 122 11.33 -16.87 -22.74
C ASN A 122 11.61 -18.25 -22.12
N ASN A 123 11.10 -19.32 -22.75
CA ASN A 123 11.65 -20.65 -22.53
C ASN A 123 12.04 -21.29 -23.88
N PRO A 124 13.31 -21.15 -24.32
CA PRO A 124 13.83 -21.85 -25.48
C PRO A 124 14.11 -23.31 -25.12
N GLN A 125 13.06 -24.12 -25.01
CA GLN A 125 13.18 -25.58 -24.90
C GLN A 125 12.09 -26.26 -25.72
N HIS A 126 12.31 -26.29 -27.04
CA HIS A 126 11.84 -27.39 -27.88
C HIS A 126 12.89 -27.61 -28.99
N PRO A 127 13.59 -28.75 -29.04
CA PRO A 127 14.26 -29.15 -30.26
C PRO A 127 13.20 -29.60 -31.28
N PRO A 128 13.44 -29.39 -32.58
CA PRO A 128 12.55 -29.87 -33.63
C PRO A 128 12.61 -31.39 -33.68
N ALA A 129 11.44 -32.02 -33.87
CA ALA A 129 11.28 -33.36 -34.42
C ALA A 129 10.51 -33.23 -35.73
#